data_AF-A0A4Q3YIH7-F1
#
_entry.id   AF-A0A4Q3YIH7-F1
#
_cell.length_a   1.000
_cell.length_b   1.000
_cell.length_c   1.000
_cell.angle_alpha   90.00
_cell.angle_beta   90.00
_cell.angle_gamma   90.00
#
_symmetry.space_group_name_H-M   'P 1'
#
loop_
_entity.id
_entity.type
_entity.pdbx_description
1 polymer ?
#
loop_
_entity_poly.entity_id
_entity_poly.type
_entity_poly.pdbx_seq_one_letter_code
_entity_poly.pdbx_strand_id
1 'polypeptide(L)'
;MTRFSWTIALLALGGLSTGLAVLWWWIVFDKVVKTQTLSLGEIVPCLAAHTDLCTLAQSLCQENHFLGIETYFAESFWISATILASALVLRFLPGEGHA
;
A
#
# COMPACT_ATOMS: atom_id res chain seq x y z
N MET A 1 26.75 -12.21 -11.13
CA MET A 1 26.58 -10.82 -10.61
C MET A 1 25.21 -10.21 -10.94
N THR A 2 24.52 -10.60 -12.02
CA THR A 2 23.23 -10.01 -12.42
C THR A 2 22.05 -10.35 -11.50
N ARG A 3 21.94 -11.60 -11.02
CA ARG A 3 20.85 -12.02 -10.13
C ARG A 3 20.76 -11.21 -8.84
N PHE A 4 21.88 -10.96 -8.17
CA PHE A 4 21.90 -10.22 -6.90
C PHE A 4 21.47 -8.75 -7.06
N SER A 5 21.93 -8.08 -8.12
CA SER A 5 21.57 -6.68 -8.40
C SER A 5 20.08 -6.53 -8.72
N TRP A 6 19.49 -7.49 -9.45
CA TRP A 6 18.06 -7.50 -9.76
C TRP A 6 17.19 -7.69 -8.52
N THR A 7 17.57 -8.59 -7.61
CA THR A 7 16.80 -8.80 -6.37
C THR A 7 16.81 -7.55 -5.48
N ILE A 8 17.95 -6.86 -5.38
CA ILE A 8 18.05 -5.58 -4.65
C ILE A 8 17.15 -4.51 -5.29
N ALA A 9 17.15 -4.41 -6.62
CA ALA A 9 16.29 -3.47 -7.33
C ALA A 9 14.79 -3.76 -7.08
N LEU A 10 14.38 -5.03 -7.12
CA LEU A 10 13.00 -5.44 -6.84
C LEU A 10 12.58 -5.17 -5.39
N LEU A 11 13.48 -5.38 -4.43
CA LEU A 11 13.23 -5.03 -3.02
C LEU A 11 13.04 -3.54 -2.82
N ALA A 12 13.91 -2.73 -3.44
CA ALA A 12 13.80 -1.28 -3.36
C ALA A 12 12.50 -0.79 -4.02
N LEU A 13 12.18 -1.30 -5.20
CA LEU A 13 10.97 -0.92 -5.94
C LEU A 13 9.70 -1.31 -5.17
N GLY A 14 9.61 -2.56 -4.71
CA GLY A 14 8.46 -3.05 -3.94
C GLY A 14 8.32 -2.37 -2.57
N GLY A 15 9.44 -2.05 -1.91
CA GLY A 15 9.44 -1.32 -0.65
C GLY A 15 8.96 0.13 -0.83
N LEU A 16 9.49 0.83 -1.84
CA LEU A 16 9.08 2.19 -2.16
C LEU A 16 7.61 2.26 -2.60
N SER A 17 7.16 1.35 -3.45
CA SER A 17 5.77 1.35 -3.93
C SER A 17 4.78 1.01 -2.80
N THR A 18 5.14 0.06 -1.91
CA THR A 18 4.33 -0.26 -0.72
C THR A 18 4.26 0.94 0.22
N GLY A 19 5.39 1.61 0.46
CA GLY A 19 5.42 2.84 1.27
C GLY A 19 4.56 3.96 0.68
N LEU A 20 4.63 4.16 -0.63
CA LEU A 20 3.80 5.13 -1.34
C LEU A 20 2.30 4.80 -1.24
N ALA A 21 1.92 3.52 -1.34
CA ALA A 21 0.53 3.09 -1.19
C ALA A 21 -0.01 3.41 0.22
N VAL A 22 0.80 3.13 1.26
CA VAL A 22 0.43 3.47 2.64
C VAL A 22 0.34 4.98 2.86
N LEU A 23 1.27 5.76 2.28
CA LEU A 23 1.22 7.22 2.35
C LEU A 23 0.00 7.79 1.63
N TRP A 24 -0.34 7.25 0.45
CA TRP A 24 -1.55 7.63 -0.28
C TRP A 24 -2.79 7.34 0.56
N TRP A 25 -2.91 6.13 1.11
CA TRP A 25 -3.99 5.80 2.05
C TRP A 25 -4.07 6.80 3.19
N TRP A 26 -2.94 7.12 3.84
CA TRP A 26 -2.92 8.08 4.93
C TRP A 26 -3.44 9.47 4.51
N ILE A 27 -3.02 9.98 3.34
CA ILE A 27 -3.46 11.28 2.82
C ILE A 27 -4.97 11.35 2.60
N VAL A 28 -5.58 10.27 2.10
CA VAL A 28 -7.02 10.21 1.83
C VAL A 28 -7.83 10.16 3.13
N PHE A 29 -7.42 9.34 4.10
CA PHE A 29 -8.22 9.09 5.30
C PHE A 29 -7.86 9.95 6.53
N ASP A 30 -6.71 10.67 6.54
CA ASP A 30 -6.26 11.53 7.66
C ASP A 30 -7.32 12.58 8.05
N LYS A 31 -8.04 13.12 7.07
CA LYS A 31 -9.09 14.12 7.31
C LYS A 31 -10.25 13.55 8.11
N VAL A 32 -10.71 12.35 7.75
CA VAL A 32 -11.83 11.66 8.39
C VAL A 32 -11.52 11.31 9.86
N VAL A 33 -10.26 11.02 10.16
CA VAL A 33 -9.77 10.81 11.53
C VAL A 33 -9.76 12.11 12.33
N LYS A 34 -9.29 13.20 11.71
CA LYS A 34 -9.22 14.52 12.36
C LYS A 34 -10.59 15.12 12.64
N THR A 35 -11.59 14.83 11.80
CA THR A 35 -12.98 15.26 12.00
C THR A 35 -13.76 14.36 12.96
N GLN A 36 -13.12 13.34 13.55
CA GLN A 36 -13.73 12.33 14.43
C GLN A 36 -15.00 11.67 13.87
N THR A 37 -15.11 11.58 12.56
CA THR A 37 -16.28 10.99 11.89
C THR A 37 -16.21 9.47 11.91
N LEU A 38 -14.98 8.92 11.83
CA LEU A 38 -14.66 7.49 11.92
C LEU A 38 -13.36 7.31 12.72
N SER A 39 -13.27 6.24 13.50
CA SER A 39 -12.07 5.87 14.26
C SER A 39 -10.98 5.29 13.35
N LEU A 40 -9.72 5.43 13.76
CA LEU A 40 -8.57 4.84 13.06
C LEU A 40 -8.76 3.32 12.85
N GLY A 41 -9.37 2.63 13.83
CA GLY A 41 -9.63 1.18 13.73
C GLY A 41 -10.63 0.81 12.63
N GLU A 42 -11.53 1.72 12.25
CA GLU A 42 -12.56 1.50 11.24
C GLU A 42 -12.02 1.72 9.82
N ILE A 43 -11.05 2.63 9.67
CA ILE A 43 -10.43 2.94 8.36
C ILE A 43 -9.20 2.09 8.06
N VAL A 44 -8.46 1.58 9.05
CA VAL A 44 -7.30 0.68 8.80
C VAL A 44 -7.62 -0.48 7.86
N PRO A 45 -8.77 -1.20 7.95
CA PRO A 45 -9.10 -2.23 6.98
C PRO A 45 -9.25 -1.69 5.54
N CYS A 46 -9.55 -0.40 5.36
CA CYS A 46 -9.61 0.25 4.05
C CYS A 46 -8.26 0.29 3.32
N LEU A 47 -7.15 0.06 4.02
CA LEU A 47 -5.83 -0.07 3.41
C LEU A 47 -5.75 -1.33 2.52
N ALA A 48 -6.36 -2.43 2.99
CA ALA A 48 -6.22 -3.75 2.39
C ALA A 48 -7.52 -4.29 1.77
N ALA A 49 -8.68 -3.74 2.10
CA ALA A 49 -9.96 -4.20 1.59
C ALA A 49 -10.87 -3.01 1.22
N HIS A 50 -11.72 -3.21 0.22
CA HIS A 50 -12.74 -2.24 -0.13
C HIS A 50 -14.05 -2.65 0.55
N THR A 51 -14.52 -1.87 1.52
CA THR A 51 -15.78 -2.09 2.25
C THR A 51 -16.70 -0.89 2.07
N ASP A 52 -18.00 -1.05 2.36
CA ASP A 52 -18.96 0.06 2.30
C ASP A 52 -18.57 1.25 3.19
N LEU A 53 -17.91 0.98 4.33
CA LEU A 53 -17.36 2.03 5.21
C LEU A 53 -16.27 2.85 4.51
N CYS A 54 -15.44 2.20 3.70
CA CYS A 54 -14.38 2.87 2.94
C CYS A 54 -14.97 3.78 1.86
N THR A 55 -16.03 3.34 1.18
CA THR A 55 -16.75 4.15 0.19
C THR A 55 -17.43 5.35 0.84
N LEU A 56 -18.03 5.16 2.03
CA LEU A 56 -18.61 6.25 2.79
C LEU A 56 -17.55 7.27 3.25
N ALA A 57 -16.41 6.80 3.76
CA ALA A 57 -15.30 7.66 4.14
C ALA A 57 -14.75 8.47 2.96
N GLN A 58 -14.70 7.89 1.76
CA GLN A 58 -14.30 8.58 0.52
C GLN A 58 -15.34 9.59 0.04
N SER A 59 -16.63 9.42 0.31
CA SER A 59 -17.65 10.42 -0.06
C SER A 59 -17.78 11.56 0.96
N LEU A 60 -17.44 11.31 2.22
CA LEU A 60 -17.34 12.32 3.29
C LEU A 60 -16.17 13.29 3.08
N CYS A 61 -15.24 12.95 2.19
CA CYS A 61 -14.14 13.77 1.73
C CYS A 61 -14.62 14.93 0.82
N GLN A 62 -15.50 15.81 1.32
CA GLN A 62 -16.01 16.98 0.58
C GLN A 62 -15.12 18.23 0.68
N GLU A 63 -14.00 18.17 1.42
CA GLU A 63 -13.18 19.35 1.73
C GLU A 63 -11.83 19.31 1.01
N ASN A 64 -11.77 19.98 -0.15
CA ASN A 64 -10.54 20.48 -0.81
C ASN A 64 -9.28 19.63 -0.56
N HIS A 65 -9.21 18.46 -1.20
CA HIS A 65 -8.10 17.53 -1.03
C HIS A 65 -6.80 18.11 -1.60
N PHE A 66 -5.73 18.02 -0.81
CA PHE A 66 -4.37 18.36 -1.25
C PHE A 66 -4.03 17.47 -2.46
N LEU A 67 -3.92 18.07 -3.65
CA LEU A 67 -3.70 17.44 -4.98
C LEU A 67 -4.93 16.90 -5.74
N GLY A 68 -6.16 17.05 -5.22
CA GLY A 68 -7.38 16.56 -5.91
C GLY A 68 -7.49 15.02 -5.96
N ILE A 69 -6.82 14.33 -5.04
CA ILE A 69 -6.82 12.87 -4.94
C ILE A 69 -7.88 12.45 -3.92
N GLU A 70 -9.01 11.98 -4.42
CA GLU A 70 -10.21 11.67 -3.63
C GLU A 70 -10.36 10.16 -3.38
N THR A 71 -9.62 9.35 -4.13
CA THR A 71 -9.80 7.91 -4.21
C THR A 71 -8.56 7.15 -3.76
N TYR A 72 -8.79 5.99 -3.17
CA TYR A 72 -7.76 5.02 -2.80
C TYR A 72 -8.15 3.63 -3.31
N PHE A 73 -7.17 2.95 -3.93
CA PHE A 73 -7.33 1.61 -4.46
C PHE A 73 -6.52 0.61 -3.62
N ALA A 74 -7.22 -0.28 -2.90
CA ALA A 74 -6.60 -1.32 -2.08
C ALA A 74 -5.71 -2.29 -2.92
N GLU A 75 -6.00 -2.40 -4.21
CA GLU A 75 -5.25 -3.20 -5.18
C GLU A 75 -3.78 -2.76 -5.27
N SER A 76 -3.52 -1.44 -5.18
CA SER A 76 -2.18 -0.87 -5.28
C SER A 76 -1.26 -1.33 -4.14
N PHE A 77 -1.83 -1.50 -2.94
CA PHE A 77 -1.14 -2.06 -1.79
C PHE A 77 -0.80 -3.53 -2.00
N TRP A 78 -1.77 -4.34 -2.46
CA TRP A 78 -1.54 -5.78 -2.71
C TRP A 78 -0.52 -6.04 -3.83
N ILE A 79 -0.58 -5.30 -4.93
CA ILE A 79 0.39 -5.40 -6.03
C ILE A 79 1.80 -5.10 -5.52
N SER A 80 1.95 -4.03 -4.76
CA SER A 80 3.25 -3.65 -4.18
C SER A 80 3.76 -4.66 -3.14
N ALA A 81 2.86 -5.14 -2.27
CA ALA A 81 3.17 -6.10 -1.23
C ALA A 81 3.57 -7.47 -1.80
N THR A 82 2.89 -7.93 -2.85
CA THR A 82 3.23 -9.17 -3.55
C THR A 82 4.59 -9.08 -4.23
N ILE A 83 4.90 -7.99 -4.93
CA ILE A 83 6.22 -7.76 -5.52
C ILE A 83 7.31 -7.79 -4.45
N LEU A 84 7.10 -7.08 -3.33
CA LEU A 84 8.03 -7.05 -2.21
C LEU A 84 8.23 -8.45 -1.59
N ALA A 85 7.14 -9.20 -1.38
CA ALA A 85 7.16 -10.55 -0.85
C ALA A 85 7.90 -11.52 -1.79
N SER A 86 7.63 -11.47 -3.10
CA SER A 86 8.35 -12.26 -4.11
C SER A 86 9.84 -11.95 -4.11
N ALA A 87 10.22 -10.68 -4.02
CA ALA A 87 11.62 -10.26 -3.95
C ALA A 87 12.31 -10.76 -2.67
N LEU A 88 11.59 -10.79 -1.54
CA LEU A 88 12.07 -11.39 -0.29
C LEU A 88 12.30 -12.89 -0.46
N VAL A 89 11.33 -13.62 -0.98
CA VAL A 89 11.42 -15.06 -1.22
C VAL A 89 12.60 -15.37 -2.14
N LEU A 90 12.76 -14.65 -3.24
CA LEU A 90 13.90 -14.78 -4.17
C LEU A 90 15.26 -14.52 -3.51
N ARG A 91 15.30 -13.73 -2.43
CA ARG A 91 16.53 -13.47 -1.67
C ARG A 91 16.86 -14.58 -0.67
N PHE A 92 15.83 -15.23 -0.10
CA PHE A 92 15.99 -16.25 0.92
C PHE A 92 15.93 -17.69 0.39
N LEU A 93 15.44 -17.91 -0.83
CA LEU A 93 15.51 -19.22 -1.47
C LEU A 93 16.98 -19.61 -1.63
N PRO A 94 17.44 -20.68 -0.96
CA PRO A 94 18.76 -21.24 -1.24
C PRO A 94 18.72 -21.69 -2.69
N GLY A 95 19.66 -21.19 -3.51
CA GLY A 95 19.80 -21.70 -4.86
C GLY A 95 20.00 -23.20 -4.75
N GLU A 96 19.04 -23.99 -5.24
CA GLU A 96 19.20 -25.43 -5.38
C GLU A 96 20.53 -25.65 -6.11
N GLY A 97 21.50 -26.17 -5.37
CA GLY A 97 22.80 -26.54 -5.91
C GLY A 97 22.54 -27.57 -6.99
N HIS A 98 22.84 -27.19 -8.23
CA HIS A 98 22.92 -28.12 -9.34
C HIS A 98 23.97 -29.17 -8.97
N ALA A 99 23.53 -30.43 -8.85
CA ALA A 99 24.38 -31.61 -8.79
C ALA A 99 25.16 -31.80 -10.10
#